data_AF-A0A1L7GMW6-F1
#
_entry.id   AF-A0A1L7GMW6-F1
#
_cell.length_a   1.000
_cell.length_b   1.000
_cell.length_c   1.000
_cell.angle_alpha   90.00
_cell.angle_beta   90.00
_cell.angle_gamma   90.00
#
_symmetry.space_group_name_H-M   'P 1'
#
loop_
_entity.id
_entity.type
_entity.pdbx_description
1 polymer ?
#
loop_
_entity_poly.entity_id
_entity_poly.type
_entity_poly.pdbx_seq_one_letter_code
_entity_poly.pdbx_strand_id
1 'polypeptide(L)'
;MPYGYLGATLKDLRAFASAQLTGCGRGVLSRDGFRQMHQGAVSVHDRHRYGFGWRDDEVDGLDERMVRHSGATPGYHGIVVLLSDHDLAVVVQYNAAGLAKENRRNNTAFGVARILLGAEARSAQEDSWLTWILVPLGTVAAALATAVGWSAFRVVHPNADCVAAPCGS
;
A
#
# COMPACT_ATOMS: atom_id res chain seq x y z
N MET A 1 19.55 -4.60 9.87
CA MET A 1 19.31 -3.79 8.66
C MET A 1 18.32 -2.69 9.01
N PRO A 2 18.64 -1.39 8.87
CA PRO A 2 17.65 -0.35 9.11
C PRO A 2 16.62 -0.36 7.97
N TYR A 3 15.44 -0.93 8.23
CA TYR A 3 14.36 -1.12 7.23
C TYR A 3 13.32 0.02 7.25
N GLY A 4 13.58 1.12 7.97
CA GLY A 4 12.66 2.25 8.10
C GLY A 4 13.05 3.21 9.21
N TYR A 5 12.12 4.10 9.59
CA TYR A 5 12.24 5.08 10.69
C TYR A 5 13.22 6.25 10.49
N LEU A 6 13.68 6.49 9.26
CA LEU A 6 14.33 7.76 8.94
C LEU A 6 13.28 8.88 8.93
N GLY A 7 13.47 9.87 9.79
CA GLY A 7 12.70 11.12 9.78
C GLY A 7 13.45 12.19 8.99
N ALA A 8 12.74 12.90 8.12
CA ALA A 8 13.30 13.96 7.28
C ALA A 8 12.25 15.04 6.98
N THR A 9 12.67 16.29 6.88
CA THR A 9 11.77 17.36 6.44
C THR A 9 11.52 17.27 4.93
N LEU A 10 10.50 17.98 4.44
CA LEU A 10 10.29 18.10 2.99
C LEU A 10 11.49 18.74 2.27
N LYS A 11 12.20 19.67 2.94
CA LYS A 11 13.42 20.27 2.41
C LYS A 11 14.53 19.23 2.22
N ASP A 12 14.70 18.35 3.19
CA ASP A 12 15.69 17.28 3.13
C ASP A 12 15.34 16.26 2.04
N LEU A 13 14.05 15.87 1.95
CA LEU A 13 13.60 14.96 0.90
C LEU A 13 13.71 15.57 -0.50
N ARG A 14 13.50 16.89 -0.66
CA ARG A 14 13.75 17.58 -1.93
C ARG A 14 15.23 17.52 -2.30
N ALA A 15 16.12 17.81 -1.35
CA ALA A 15 17.56 17.74 -1.58
C ALA A 15 18.00 16.32 -1.93
N PHE A 16 17.45 15.32 -1.23
CA PHE A 16 17.65 13.91 -1.53
C PHE A 16 17.18 13.56 -2.95
N ALA A 17 15.93 13.86 -3.31
CA ALA A 17 15.38 13.57 -4.63
C ALA A 17 16.17 14.26 -5.77
N SER A 18 16.60 15.50 -5.56
CA SER A 18 17.45 16.21 -6.52
C SER A 18 18.82 15.55 -6.70
N ALA A 19 19.44 15.08 -5.62
CA ALA A 19 20.68 14.31 -5.70
C ALA A 19 20.50 12.98 -6.45
N GLN A 20 19.36 12.31 -6.25
CA GLN A 20 19.01 11.08 -6.98
C GLN A 20 18.80 11.31 -8.47
N LEU A 21 18.11 12.39 -8.85
CA LEU A 21 17.88 12.78 -10.24
C LEU A 21 19.17 13.12 -10.99
N THR A 22 19.95 14.02 -10.41
CA THR A 22 21.15 14.57 -11.06
C THR A 22 22.35 13.64 -11.00
N GLY A 23 22.27 12.60 -10.15
CA GLY A 23 23.42 11.76 -9.78
C GLY A 23 24.53 12.53 -9.08
N CYS A 24 24.21 13.70 -8.49
CA CYS A 24 25.16 14.60 -7.85
C CYS A 24 24.96 14.64 -6.33
N GLY A 25 25.02 13.49 -5.66
CA GLY A 25 24.92 13.42 -4.21
C GLY A 25 26.26 13.59 -3.52
N ARG A 26 26.80 14.81 -3.35
CA ARG A 26 27.97 15.18 -2.51
C ARG A 26 29.12 14.13 -2.42
N GLY A 27 29.43 13.39 -3.48
CA GLY A 27 30.45 12.33 -3.49
C GLY A 27 30.06 11.01 -2.82
N VAL A 28 28.78 10.77 -2.51
CA VAL A 28 28.27 9.52 -1.93
C VAL A 28 28.34 8.37 -2.94
N LEU A 29 27.91 8.62 -4.18
CA LEU A 29 28.01 7.69 -5.31
C LEU A 29 28.40 8.43 -6.59
N SER A 30 29.00 7.69 -7.53
CA SER A 30 29.15 8.15 -8.91
C SER A 30 27.78 8.17 -9.61
N ARG A 31 27.67 8.89 -10.73
CA ARG A 31 26.47 8.87 -11.58
C ARG A 31 26.11 7.44 -12.04
N ASP A 32 27.12 6.64 -12.38
CA ASP A 32 26.91 5.24 -12.75
C ASP A 32 26.38 4.41 -11.57
N GLY A 33 26.86 4.70 -10.35
CA GLY A 33 26.34 4.10 -9.13
C GLY A 33 24.86 4.44 -8.89
N PHE A 34 24.46 5.69 -9.09
CA PHE A 34 23.04 6.09 -9.04
C PHE A 34 22.21 5.37 -10.11
N ARG A 35 22.70 5.29 -11.35
CA ARG A 35 22.01 4.57 -12.43
C ARG A 35 21.83 3.09 -12.09
N GLN A 36 22.87 2.43 -11.58
CA GLN A 36 22.82 1.03 -11.17
C GLN A 36 21.87 0.82 -9.99
N MET A 37 21.84 1.75 -9.03
CA MET A 37 20.93 1.69 -7.88
C MET A 37 19.46 1.75 -8.32
N HIS A 38 19.15 2.54 -9.35
CA HIS A 38 17.80 2.67 -9.90
C HIS A 38 17.41 1.58 -10.90
N GLN A 39 18.36 0.76 -11.35
CA GLN A 39 18.10 -0.31 -12.31
C GLN A 39 17.56 -1.54 -11.57
N GLY A 40 16.32 -1.92 -11.85
CA GLY A 40 15.69 -3.06 -11.21
C GLY A 40 16.40 -4.37 -11.59
N ALA A 41 16.86 -5.14 -10.60
CA ALA A 41 17.57 -6.40 -10.82
C ALA A 41 16.63 -7.61 -10.89
N VAL A 42 15.53 -7.57 -10.14
CA VAL A 42 14.61 -8.71 -9.96
C VAL A 42 13.19 -8.32 -10.37
N SER A 43 12.51 -9.16 -11.16
CA SER A 43 11.08 -8.97 -11.48
C SER A 43 10.20 -9.27 -10.27
N VAL A 44 9.22 -8.42 -10.00
CA VAL A 44 8.27 -8.56 -8.90
C VAL A 44 6.85 -8.64 -9.46
N HIS A 45 6.27 -9.84 -9.39
CA HIS A 45 4.90 -10.14 -9.83
C HIS A 45 4.59 -9.68 -11.26
N ASP A 46 5.59 -9.69 -12.16
CA ASP A 46 5.51 -9.23 -13.56
C ASP A 46 4.98 -7.81 -13.76
N ARG A 47 5.00 -6.98 -12.71
CA ARG A 47 4.51 -5.59 -12.76
C ARG A 47 5.63 -4.57 -12.78
N HIS A 48 6.71 -4.83 -12.06
CA HIS A 48 7.84 -3.92 -11.93
C HIS A 48 9.10 -4.69 -11.57
N ARG A 49 10.25 -4.03 -11.66
CA ARG A 49 11.53 -4.57 -11.20
C ARG A 49 11.96 -3.89 -9.91
N TYR A 50 12.74 -4.58 -9.08
CA TYR A 50 13.26 -4.04 -7.83
C TYR A 50 14.78 -4.11 -7.80
N GLY A 51 15.43 -3.05 -7.34
CA GLY A 51 16.89 -2.96 -7.24
C GLY A 51 17.31 -1.97 -6.15
N PHE A 52 18.21 -2.39 -5.26
CA PHE A 52 18.84 -1.54 -4.22
C PHE A 52 17.89 -0.59 -3.45
N GLY A 53 16.68 -1.06 -3.12
CA GLY A 53 15.70 -0.27 -2.37
C GLY A 53 14.71 0.50 -3.25
N TRP A 54 14.83 0.46 -4.57
CA TRP A 54 13.97 1.16 -5.51
C TRP A 54 13.10 0.20 -6.31
N ARG A 55 11.88 0.65 -6.61
CA ARG A 55 11.04 0.06 -7.65
C ARG A 55 11.33 0.79 -8.96
N ASP A 56 11.67 0.02 -9.97
CA ASP A 56 11.88 0.43 -11.36
C ASP A 56 10.65 -0.04 -12.14
N ASP A 57 9.83 0.93 -12.53
CA ASP A 57 8.43 0.78 -12.92
C ASP A 57 8.13 1.72 -14.09
N GLU A 58 6.90 1.72 -14.57
CA GLU A 58 6.40 2.67 -15.58
C GLU A 58 5.27 3.50 -14.99
N VAL A 59 5.11 4.73 -15.47
CA VAL A 59 3.96 5.55 -15.09
C VAL A 59 2.72 4.92 -15.71
N ASP A 60 1.83 4.34 -14.90
CA ASP A 60 0.64 3.63 -15.39
C ASP A 60 -0.06 4.34 -16.56
N GLY A 61 -0.15 3.65 -17.69
CA GLY A 61 -0.77 4.13 -18.93
C GLY A 61 0.01 5.19 -19.70
N LEU A 62 1.29 5.41 -19.36
CA LEU A 62 2.29 6.13 -20.14
C LEU A 62 3.51 5.20 -20.29
N ASP A 63 4.13 5.17 -21.46
CA ASP A 63 5.37 4.40 -21.70
C ASP A 63 6.59 5.19 -21.18
N GLU A 64 6.49 5.63 -19.92
CA GLU A 64 7.43 6.55 -19.29
C GLU A 64 8.01 5.92 -18.05
N ARG A 65 9.34 5.83 -18.00
CA ARG A 65 10.05 5.15 -16.91
C ARG A 65 9.91 5.93 -15.60
N MET A 66 9.59 5.21 -14.54
CA MET A 66 9.41 5.72 -13.19
C MET A 66 10.23 4.94 -12.17
N VAL A 67 11.07 5.63 -11.42
CA VAL A 67 11.80 5.04 -10.29
C VAL A 67 11.22 5.57 -8.99
N ARG A 68 10.85 4.68 -8.07
CA ARG A 68 10.12 5.09 -6.86
C ARG A 68 10.45 4.29 -5.62
N HIS A 69 10.24 4.93 -4.48
CA HIS A 69 10.23 4.28 -3.18
C HIS A 69 9.14 4.89 -2.31
N SER A 70 8.36 4.04 -1.63
CA SER A 70 7.37 4.45 -0.64
C SER A 70 7.66 3.77 0.69
N GLY A 71 7.34 4.46 1.78
CA GLY A 71 7.48 3.94 3.13
C GLY A 71 6.35 4.43 4.02
N ALA A 72 5.97 3.59 4.98
CA ALA A 72 4.98 3.91 5.99
C ALA A 72 5.46 3.49 7.38
N THR A 73 5.18 4.33 8.36
CA THR A 73 5.31 4.05 9.80
C THR A 73 3.98 4.42 10.48
N PRO A 74 3.72 4.00 11.73
CA PRO A 74 2.49 4.39 12.42
C PRO A 74 2.31 5.92 12.42
N GLY A 75 1.23 6.39 11.78
CA GLY A 75 0.92 7.81 11.66
C GLY A 75 1.56 8.54 10.46
N TYR A 76 2.53 7.97 9.75
CA TYR A 76 3.24 8.68 8.66
C TYR A 76 3.40 7.84 7.38
N HIS A 77 3.28 8.50 6.23
CA HIS A 77 3.51 7.89 4.91
C HIS A 77 4.32 8.83 4.05
N GLY A 78 5.26 8.31 3.28
CA GLY A 78 6.07 9.07 2.34
C GLY A 78 6.26 8.31 1.03
N ILE A 79 6.35 9.05 -0.06
CA ILE A 79 6.73 8.52 -1.38
C ILE A 79 7.63 9.51 -2.11
N VAL A 80 8.65 8.97 -2.77
CA VAL A 80 9.51 9.67 -3.72
C VAL A 80 9.36 8.98 -5.07
N VAL A 81 9.12 9.78 -6.11
CA VAL A 81 9.03 9.38 -7.52
C VAL A 81 10.05 10.18 -8.30
N LEU A 82 10.79 9.51 -9.17
CA LEU A 82 11.81 10.06 -10.05
C LEU A 82 11.45 9.72 -11.49
N LEU A 83 11.41 10.73 -12.35
CA LEU A 83 11.23 10.65 -13.79
C LEU A 83 12.48 11.26 -14.43
N SER A 84 13.58 10.48 -14.42
CA SER A 84 14.91 10.97 -14.78
C SER A 84 14.99 11.51 -16.21
N ASP A 85 14.24 10.92 -17.14
CA ASP A 85 14.23 11.33 -18.55
C ASP A 85 13.59 12.72 -18.76
N HIS A 86 12.87 13.21 -17.75
CA HIS A 86 12.20 14.52 -17.74
C HIS A 86 12.81 15.50 -16.74
N ASP A 87 13.85 15.12 -16.00
CA ASP A 87 14.42 15.88 -14.88
C ASP A 87 13.37 16.28 -13.81
N LEU A 88 12.40 15.39 -13.57
CA LEU A 88 11.29 15.61 -12.64
C LEU A 88 11.33 14.67 -11.44
N ALA A 89 11.07 15.20 -10.25
CA ALA A 89 10.84 14.41 -9.05
C ALA A 89 9.60 14.89 -8.31
N VAL A 90 8.84 13.94 -7.78
CA VAL A 90 7.67 14.19 -6.95
C VAL A 90 7.92 13.59 -5.57
N VAL A 91 7.73 14.40 -4.53
CA VAL A 91 7.85 13.97 -3.14
C VAL A 91 6.55 14.33 -2.43
N VAL A 92 5.95 13.34 -1.77
CA VAL A 92 4.73 13.54 -0.99
C VAL A 92 4.89 12.91 0.40
N GLN A 93 4.49 13.64 1.43
CA GLN A 93 4.42 13.16 2.81
C GLN A 93 3.00 13.34 3.37
N TYR A 94 2.59 12.41 4.23
CA TYR A 94 1.33 12.45 4.97
C TYR A 94 1.60 12.24 6.45
N ASN A 95 0.93 13.03 7.29
CA ASN A 95 0.88 12.87 8.74
C ASN A 95 -0.32 12.02 9.21
N ALA A 96 -0.83 11.17 8.33
CA ALA A 96 -1.87 10.20 8.66
C ALA A 96 -1.64 8.91 7.85
N ALA A 97 -1.11 7.87 8.49
CA ALA A 97 -0.91 6.55 7.87
C ALA A 97 -1.81 5.47 8.48
N GLY A 98 -2.22 4.55 7.62
CA GLY A 98 -2.98 3.35 7.93
C GLY A 98 -2.85 2.40 6.73
N LEU A 99 -2.58 1.12 6.99
CA LEU A 99 -2.17 0.12 5.98
C LEU A 99 -3.16 0.02 4.81
N ALA A 100 -4.47 0.11 5.09
CA ALA A 100 -5.52 -0.02 4.08
C ALA A 100 -5.57 1.11 3.03
N LYS A 101 -4.76 2.17 3.16
CA LYS A 101 -4.79 3.33 2.25
C LYS A 101 -3.47 3.60 1.54
N GLU A 102 -2.51 2.67 1.59
CA GLU A 102 -1.17 2.88 1.01
C GLU A 102 -1.23 3.19 -0.49
N ASN A 103 -1.94 2.36 -1.28
CA ASN A 103 -2.08 2.58 -2.72
C ASN A 103 -2.75 3.92 -3.02
N ARG A 104 -3.81 4.27 -2.27
CA ARG A 104 -4.52 5.54 -2.41
C ARG A 104 -3.59 6.74 -2.18
N ARG A 105 -2.66 6.65 -1.23
CA ARG A 105 -1.68 7.71 -0.95
C ARG A 105 -0.60 7.78 -2.03
N ASN A 106 -0.06 6.64 -2.45
CA ASN A 106 0.92 6.60 -3.54
C ASN A 106 0.35 7.22 -4.83
N ASN A 107 -0.94 7.01 -5.10
CA ASN A 107 -1.62 7.58 -6.26
C ASN A 107 -1.66 9.10 -6.30
N THR A 108 -1.51 9.82 -5.18
CA THR A 108 -1.35 11.28 -5.26
C THR A 108 -0.03 11.64 -5.95
N ALA A 109 1.08 10.97 -5.61
CA ALA A 109 2.36 11.22 -6.27
C ALA A 109 2.33 10.80 -7.74
N PHE A 110 1.69 9.66 -8.05
CA PHE A 110 1.52 9.20 -9.44
C PHE A 110 0.61 10.12 -10.26
N GLY A 111 -0.46 10.64 -9.67
CA GLY A 111 -1.33 11.62 -10.32
C GLY A 111 -0.60 12.93 -10.63
N VAL A 112 0.23 13.43 -9.70
CA VAL A 112 1.09 14.59 -9.95
C VAL A 112 2.10 14.31 -11.05
N ALA A 113 2.76 13.14 -11.03
CA ALA A 113 3.68 12.72 -12.09
C ALA A 113 2.99 12.73 -13.47
N ARG A 114 1.79 12.18 -13.57
CA ARG A 114 0.99 12.20 -14.82
C ARG A 114 0.67 13.62 -15.28
N ILE A 115 0.24 14.50 -14.37
CA ILE A 115 -0.04 15.91 -14.70
C ILE A 115 1.21 16.63 -15.21
N LEU A 116 2.36 16.40 -14.58
CA LEU A 116 3.62 17.01 -15.01
C LEU A 116 4.08 16.49 -16.39
N LEU A 117 3.69 15.26 -16.75
CA LEU A 117 3.88 14.68 -18.09
C LEU A 117 2.79 15.07 -19.10
N GLY A 118 1.87 15.97 -18.73
CA GLY A 118 0.80 16.46 -19.61
C GLY A 118 -0.42 15.54 -19.72
N ALA A 119 -0.53 14.53 -18.87
CA ALA A 119 -1.66 13.61 -18.82
C ALA A 119 -2.60 13.90 -17.63
N GLU A 120 -3.84 13.38 -17.68
CA GLU A 120 -4.77 13.51 -16.56
C GLU A 120 -4.41 12.57 -15.40
N ALA A 121 -4.63 13.02 -14.17
CA ALA A 121 -4.50 12.17 -12.99
C ALA A 121 -5.56 11.05 -13.01
N ARG A 122 -5.16 9.82 -12.68
CA ARG A 122 -6.08 8.70 -12.52
C ARG A 122 -6.47 8.53 -11.06
N SER A 123 -7.74 8.17 -10.83
CA SER A 123 -8.21 7.81 -9.51
C SER A 123 -7.56 6.50 -9.05
N ALA A 124 -7.18 6.46 -7.78
CA ALA A 124 -6.73 5.23 -7.16
C ALA A 124 -7.79 4.13 -7.25
N GLN A 125 -7.49 3.02 -7.91
CA GLN A 125 -8.28 1.81 -7.74
C GLN A 125 -7.99 1.26 -6.34
N GLU A 126 -9.02 1.12 -5.52
CA GLU A 126 -8.84 0.52 -4.20
C GLU A 126 -8.59 -0.97 -4.34
N ASP A 127 -7.55 -1.43 -3.67
CA ASP A 127 -7.24 -2.84 -3.50
C ASP A 127 -8.37 -3.50 -2.71
N SER A 128 -9.37 -3.97 -3.44
CA SER A 128 -10.60 -4.58 -2.90
C SER A 128 -10.36 -5.91 -2.19
N TRP A 129 -9.13 -6.44 -2.18
CA TRP A 129 -8.80 -7.73 -1.56
C TRP A 129 -9.11 -7.76 -0.05
N LEU A 130 -8.89 -6.65 0.66
CA LEU A 130 -9.23 -6.54 2.08
C LEU A 130 -10.74 -6.69 2.28
N THR A 131 -11.54 -6.00 1.45
CA THR A 131 -13.00 -6.16 1.44
C THR A 131 -13.38 -7.61 1.12
N TRP A 132 -12.73 -8.23 0.14
CA TRP A 132 -12.96 -9.62 -0.25
C TRP A 132 -12.67 -10.64 0.86
N ILE A 133 -11.71 -10.39 1.76
CA ILE A 133 -11.42 -11.28 2.90
C ILE A 133 -12.31 -10.96 4.11
N LEU A 134 -12.64 -9.70 4.34
CA LEU A 134 -13.46 -9.29 5.49
C LEU A 134 -14.91 -9.75 5.37
N VAL A 135 -15.47 -9.81 4.15
CA VAL A 135 -16.83 -10.30 3.91
C VAL A 135 -17.05 -11.75 4.37
N PRO A 136 -16.27 -12.76 3.92
CA PRO A 136 -16.45 -14.14 4.36
C PRO A 136 -16.14 -14.30 5.85
N LEU A 137 -15.11 -13.61 6.37
CA LEU A 137 -14.80 -13.65 7.79
C LEU A 137 -15.95 -13.12 8.65
N GLY A 138 -16.53 -11.97 8.26
CA GLY A 138 -17.71 -11.41 8.92
C GLY A 138 -18.93 -12.31 8.85
N THR A 139 -19.12 -12.99 7.71
CA THR A 139 -20.22 -13.96 7.52
C THR A 139 -20.07 -15.15 8.46
N VAL A 140 -18.86 -15.72 8.57
CA VAL A 140 -18.57 -16.82 9.50
C VAL A 140 -18.77 -16.38 10.96
N ALA A 141 -18.27 -15.20 11.32
CA ALA A 141 -18.45 -14.67 12.68
C ALA A 141 -19.93 -14.47 13.04
N ALA A 142 -20.74 -13.93 12.12
CA ALA A 142 -22.17 -13.75 12.31
C ALA A 142 -22.92 -15.09 12.42
N ALA A 143 -22.56 -16.09 11.60
CA ALA A 143 -23.14 -17.42 11.68
C ALA A 143 -22.84 -18.10 13.03
N LEU A 144 -21.59 -18.01 13.50
CA LEU A 144 -21.19 -18.54 14.81
C LEU A 144 -21.92 -17.83 15.96
N ALA A 145 -22.01 -16.50 15.92
CA ALA A 145 -22.74 -15.73 16.92
C ALA A 145 -24.23 -16.11 16.96
N THR A 146 -24.83 -16.34 15.79
CA THR A 146 -26.24 -16.78 15.67
C THR A 146 -26.42 -18.20 16.22
N ALA A 147 -25.51 -19.14 15.92
CA ALA A 147 -25.57 -20.50 16.43
C ALA A 147 -25.42 -20.56 17.95
N VAL A 148 -24.49 -19.78 18.51
CA VAL A 148 -24.30 -19.68 19.98
C VAL A 148 -25.51 -19.04 20.63
N GLY A 149 -26.03 -17.92 20.09
CA GLY A 149 -27.21 -17.25 20.60
C GLY A 149 -28.45 -18.15 20.55
N TRP A 150 -28.65 -18.88 19.46
CA TRP A 150 -29.74 -19.83 19.31
C TRP A 150 -29.63 -21.02 20.27
N SER A 151 -28.42 -21.54 20.46
CA SER A 151 -28.18 -22.63 21.41
C SER A 151 -28.46 -22.18 22.85
N ALA A 152 -28.00 -21.00 23.24
CA ALA A 152 -28.28 -20.42 24.55
C ALA A 152 -29.79 -20.17 24.75
N PHE A 153 -30.45 -19.63 23.72
CA PHE A 153 -31.91 -19.43 23.74
C PHE A 153 -32.67 -20.74 23.98
N ARG A 154 -32.30 -21.82 23.28
CA ARG A 154 -32.92 -23.15 23.49
C ARG A 154 -32.67 -23.75 24.87
N VAL A 155 -31.52 -23.47 25.48
CA VAL A 155 -31.21 -23.94 26.84
C VAL A 155 -32.03 -23.18 27.89
N VAL A 156 -32.26 -21.88 27.69
CA VAL A 156 -33.04 -21.03 28.61
C VAL A 156 -34.55 -21.18 28.41
N HIS A 157 -34.98 -21.45 27.17
CA HIS A 157 -36.36 -21.70 26.80
C HIS A 157 -36.49 -23.12 26.21
N PRO A 158 -36.36 -24.17 27.03
CA PRO A 158 -36.61 -25.53 26.56
C PRO A 158 -38.07 -25.62 26.08
N ASN A 159 -38.28 -26.14 24.87
CA ASN A 159 -39.62 -26.41 24.37
C ASN A 159 -40.33 -27.36 25.35
N ALA A 160 -41.55 -27.00 25.75
CA ALA A 160 -42.37 -27.75 26.70
C ALA A 160 -42.79 -29.16 26.21
N ASP A 161 -42.37 -29.54 24.99
CA ASP A 161 -42.77 -30.78 24.33
C ASP A 161 -42.13 -32.05 24.94
N CYS A 162 -41.15 -31.93 25.84
CA CYS A 162 -40.52 -33.08 26.51
C CYS A 162 -41.14 -33.49 27.86
N VAL A 163 -42.24 -32.86 28.32
CA VAL A 163 -42.89 -33.24 29.59
C VAL A 163 -44.22 -33.98 29.39
N ALA A 164 -44.67 -34.17 28.15
CA ALA A 164 -45.87 -34.95 27.85
C ALA A 164 -45.55 -36.26 27.12
N ALA A 165 -44.89 -37.19 27.80
CA ALA A 165 -45.05 -38.61 27.50
C ALA A 165 -46.09 -39.18 28.50
N PRO A 166 -47.36 -39.37 28.10
CA PRO A 166 -48.32 -40.09 28.92
C PRO A 166 -48.13 -41.61 28.80
N CYS A 167 -48.06 -42.24 29.97
CA CYS A 167 -48.49 -43.58 30.41
C CYS A 167 -48.51 -44.79 29.45
N GLY A 168 -48.05 -45.93 29.94
CA GLY A 168 -48.41 -47.25 29.40
C GLY A 168 -48.08 -48.42 30.33
N SER A 169 -49.07 -48.79 31.17
CA SER A 169 -49.37 -50.05 31.89
C SER A 169 -48.25 -50.89 32.54
#